data_AF-A0A932U7Y9-F1
#
_entry.id   AF-A0A932U7Y9-F1
#
_cell.length_a   1.000
_cell.length_b   1.000
_cell.length_c   1.000
_cell.angle_alpha   90.00
_cell.angle_beta   90.00
_cell.angle_gamma   90.00
#
_symmetry.space_group_name_H-M   'P 1'
#
loop_
_entity.id
_entity.type
_entity.pdbx_description
1 polymer ?
#
loop_
_entity_poly.entity_id
_entity_poly.type
_entity_poly.pdbx_seq_one_letter_code
_entity_poly.pdbx_strand_id
1 'polypeptide(L)'
;EKKHRVEDALSATRAAVEEGIVPGGGVTLITAARALDSLQLSGDQATGVAILRRALEEPLRQLAENAGLEGSVVIGSIRRAQEEGKPKTWGYDVLNNEYGDLLEKGIIDPAKVTRSALENAASIAGMILTTEALITELPEKKGPAAPPMPHDY
;
A
#
# COMPACT_ATOMS: atom_id res chain seq x y z
N GLU A 1 21.75 -7.02 -0.38
CA GLU A 1 20.74 -7.19 -1.45
C GLU A 1 20.34 -8.64 -1.71
N LYS A 2 21.23 -9.53 -2.16
CA LYS A 2 20.86 -10.94 -2.46
C LYS A 2 20.21 -11.70 -1.29
N LYS A 3 20.73 -11.54 -0.06
CA LYS A 3 20.16 -12.16 1.14
C LYS A 3 18.74 -11.68 1.43
N HIS A 4 18.54 -10.36 1.43
CA HIS A 4 17.22 -9.75 1.66
C HIS A 4 16.19 -10.19 0.63
N ARG A 5 16.56 -10.27 -0.66
CA ARG A 5 15.66 -10.79 -1.70
C ARG A 5 15.17 -12.22 -1.45
N VAL A 6 16.03 -13.07 -0.87
CA VAL A 6 15.66 -14.45 -0.52
C VAL A 6 14.74 -14.47 0.70
N GLU A 7 15.02 -13.65 1.70
CA GLU A 7 14.19 -13.50 2.90
C GLU A 7 12.80 -12.96 2.56
N ASP A 8 12.72 -11.99 1.66
CA ASP A 8 11.47 -11.40 1.17
C ASP A 8 10.63 -12.44 0.40
N ALA A 9 11.25 -13.17 -0.52
CA ALA A 9 10.58 -14.22 -1.30
C ALA A 9 10.07 -15.36 -0.40
N LEU A 10 10.85 -15.77 0.59
CA LEU A 10 10.45 -16.80 1.57
C LEU A 10 9.26 -16.31 2.42
N SER A 11 9.27 -15.03 2.82
CA SER A 11 8.19 -14.45 3.62
C SER A 11 6.91 -14.30 2.80
N ALA A 12 7.01 -13.86 1.54
CA ALA A 12 5.88 -13.74 0.63
C ALA A 12 5.22 -15.10 0.34
N THR A 13 6.02 -16.14 0.07
CA THR A 13 5.50 -17.50 -0.17
C THR A 13 4.80 -18.07 1.07
N ARG A 14 5.37 -17.88 2.28
CA ARG A 14 4.70 -18.27 3.53
C ARG A 14 3.36 -17.55 3.71
N ALA A 15 3.34 -16.24 3.52
CA ALA A 15 2.11 -15.44 3.63
C ALA A 15 1.04 -15.85 2.59
N ALA A 16 1.46 -16.20 1.37
CA ALA A 16 0.58 -16.69 0.33
C ALA A 16 -0.03 -18.06 0.67
N VAL A 17 0.72 -18.93 1.35
CA VAL A 17 0.21 -20.23 1.82
C VAL A 17 -0.80 -20.05 2.96
N GLU A 18 -0.57 -19.09 3.87
CA GLU A 18 -1.43 -18.85 5.03
C GLU A 18 -2.80 -18.26 4.67
N GLU A 19 -2.83 -17.21 3.84
CA GLU A 19 -4.07 -16.44 3.56
C GLU A 19 -4.45 -16.41 2.07
N GLY A 20 -3.71 -17.10 1.20
CA GLY A 20 -3.94 -17.10 -0.24
C GLY A 20 -3.32 -15.91 -0.96
N ILE A 21 -3.66 -15.79 -2.25
CA ILE A 21 -3.14 -14.77 -3.17
C ILE A 21 -4.29 -13.95 -3.78
N VAL A 22 -3.97 -12.73 -4.18
CA VAL A 22 -4.85 -11.79 -4.84
C VAL A 22 -4.14 -11.17 -6.06
N PRO A 23 -4.87 -10.63 -7.05
CA PRO A 23 -4.23 -9.90 -8.15
C PRO A 23 -3.47 -8.69 -7.61
N GLY A 24 -2.21 -8.58 -8.00
CA GLY A 24 -1.33 -7.51 -7.52
C GLY A 24 -1.59 -6.18 -8.23
N GLY A 25 -0.54 -5.35 -8.32
CA GLY A 25 -0.59 -4.09 -9.08
C GLY A 25 -1.63 -3.09 -8.57
N GLY A 26 -2.03 -3.18 -7.30
CA GLY A 26 -3.02 -2.28 -6.68
C GLY A 26 -4.48 -2.52 -7.11
N VAL A 27 -4.76 -3.40 -8.06
CA VAL A 27 -6.13 -3.71 -8.55
C VAL A 27 -7.03 -4.26 -7.45
N THR A 28 -6.45 -5.05 -6.53
CA THR A 28 -7.20 -5.57 -5.38
C THR A 28 -7.79 -4.44 -4.54
N LEU A 29 -7.05 -3.36 -4.29
CA LEU A 29 -7.53 -2.23 -3.50
C LEU A 29 -8.64 -1.44 -4.24
N ILE A 30 -8.50 -1.25 -5.55
CA ILE A 30 -9.56 -0.64 -6.39
C ILE A 30 -10.85 -1.46 -6.31
N THR A 31 -10.73 -2.78 -6.40
CA THR A 31 -11.87 -3.70 -6.35
C THR A 31 -12.51 -3.70 -4.96
N ALA A 32 -11.70 -3.73 -3.91
CA ALA A 32 -12.15 -3.70 -2.52
C ALA A 32 -12.89 -2.40 -2.16
N ALA A 33 -12.54 -1.28 -2.79
CA ALA A 33 -13.21 0.01 -2.57
C ALA A 33 -14.72 -0.02 -2.84
N ARG A 34 -15.23 -0.97 -3.67
CA ARG A 34 -16.67 -1.15 -3.91
C ARG A 34 -17.43 -1.61 -2.66
N ALA A 35 -16.77 -2.25 -1.70
CA ALA A 35 -17.40 -2.61 -0.43
C ALA A 35 -17.91 -1.37 0.32
N LEU A 36 -17.25 -0.22 0.14
CA LEU A 36 -17.64 1.05 0.74
C LEU A 36 -18.99 1.58 0.19
N ASP A 37 -19.44 1.13 -0.99
CA ASP A 37 -20.71 1.57 -1.61
C ASP A 37 -21.94 1.09 -0.82
N SER A 38 -21.78 0.03 -0.03
CA SER A 38 -22.86 -0.52 0.81
C SER A 38 -23.07 0.27 2.11
N LEU A 39 -22.18 1.20 2.44
CA LEU A 39 -22.23 1.95 3.69
C LEU A 39 -23.17 3.16 3.54
N GLN A 40 -24.22 3.19 4.35
CA GLN A 40 -25.13 4.34 4.46
C GLN A 40 -24.66 5.27 5.59
N LEU A 41 -23.82 6.24 5.25
CA LEU A 41 -23.20 7.17 6.21
C LEU A 41 -23.52 8.62 5.83
N SER A 42 -23.42 9.51 6.81
CA SER A 42 -23.65 10.95 6.62
C SER A 42 -22.66 11.79 7.42
N GLY A 43 -22.57 13.09 7.12
CA GLY A 43 -21.64 14.01 7.79
C GLY A 43 -20.18 13.56 7.70
N ASP A 44 -19.45 13.67 8.80
CA ASP A 44 -18.01 13.39 8.87
C ASP A 44 -17.65 11.95 8.51
N GLN A 45 -18.53 10.99 8.80
CA GLN A 45 -18.32 9.59 8.44
C GLN A 45 -18.31 9.40 6.91
N ALA A 46 -19.19 10.09 6.19
CA ALA A 46 -19.21 10.06 4.74
C ALA A 46 -17.93 10.70 4.15
N THR A 47 -17.45 11.79 4.75
CA THR A 47 -16.17 12.41 4.40
C THR A 47 -15.00 11.44 4.60
N GLY A 48 -14.97 10.73 5.74
CA GLY A 48 -13.95 9.71 6.02
C GLY A 48 -13.93 8.58 4.98
N VAL A 49 -15.11 8.08 4.58
CA VAL A 49 -15.20 7.08 3.51
C VAL A 49 -14.74 7.63 2.16
N ALA A 50 -15.03 8.90 1.84
CA ALA A 50 -14.54 9.52 0.61
C ALA A 50 -13.00 9.62 0.59
N ILE A 51 -12.39 9.96 1.73
CA ILE A 51 -10.92 9.98 1.89
C ILE A 51 -10.35 8.57 1.70
N LEU A 52 -10.91 7.57 2.38
CA LEU A 52 -10.45 6.19 2.27
C LEU A 52 -10.56 5.67 0.83
N ARG A 53 -11.68 5.95 0.16
CA ARG A 53 -11.89 5.54 -1.25
C ARG A 53 -10.80 6.11 -2.16
N ARG A 54 -10.45 7.38 -2.00
CA ARG A 54 -9.36 8.01 -2.75
C ARG A 54 -8.01 7.38 -2.38
N ALA A 55 -7.73 7.16 -1.10
CA ALA A 55 -6.48 6.59 -0.61
C ALA A 55 -6.21 5.18 -1.17
N LEU A 56 -7.26 4.36 -1.35
CA LEU A 56 -7.16 3.02 -1.94
C LEU A 56 -6.68 3.04 -3.41
N GLU A 57 -6.83 4.16 -4.11
CA GLU A 57 -6.35 4.32 -5.49
C GLU A 57 -4.86 4.68 -5.58
N GLU A 58 -4.30 5.28 -4.53
CA GLU A 58 -2.96 5.85 -4.55
C GLU A 58 -1.86 4.82 -4.87
N PRO A 59 -1.90 3.56 -4.39
CA PRO A 59 -0.86 2.59 -4.72
C PRO A 59 -0.75 2.30 -6.23
N LEU A 60 -1.89 2.16 -6.92
CA LEU A 60 -1.91 1.95 -8.37
C LEU A 60 -1.56 3.23 -9.12
N ARG A 61 -2.03 4.40 -8.64
CA ARG A 61 -1.67 5.70 -9.23
C ARG A 61 -0.15 5.90 -9.21
N GLN A 62 0.46 5.68 -8.05
CA GLN A 62 1.91 5.81 -7.89
C GLN A 62 2.67 4.81 -8.78
N LEU A 63 2.17 3.57 -8.90
CA LEU A 63 2.78 2.57 -9.78
C LEU A 63 2.74 3.00 -11.25
N ALA A 64 1.62 3.55 -11.72
CA ALA A 64 1.47 4.07 -13.07
C ALA A 64 2.36 5.30 -13.33
N GLU A 65 2.40 6.25 -12.39
CA GLU A 65 3.25 7.45 -12.48
C GLU A 65 4.73 7.10 -12.50
N ASN A 66 5.16 6.11 -11.72
CA ASN A 66 6.53 5.58 -11.75
C ASN A 66 6.88 4.97 -13.11
N ALA A 67 5.89 4.50 -13.88
CA ALA A 67 6.04 4.00 -15.24
C ALA A 67 5.88 5.11 -16.30
N GLY A 68 5.74 6.39 -15.91
CA GLY A 68 5.54 7.51 -16.82
C GLY A 68 4.14 7.60 -17.43
N LEU A 69 3.16 6.92 -16.83
CA LEU A 69 1.77 6.89 -17.29
C LEU A 69 0.90 7.80 -16.42
N GLU A 70 -0.25 8.22 -16.96
CA GLU A 70 -1.24 8.98 -16.19
C GLU A 70 -2.11 8.01 -15.37
N GLY A 71 -1.98 8.08 -14.04
CA GLY A 71 -2.62 7.11 -13.14
C GLY A 71 -4.14 7.15 -13.17
N SER A 72 -4.77 8.31 -13.40
CA SER A 72 -6.23 8.43 -13.48
C SER A 72 -6.81 7.69 -14.69
N VAL A 73 -6.12 7.69 -15.83
CA VAL A 73 -6.46 6.93 -17.03
C VAL A 73 -6.37 5.44 -16.75
N VAL A 74 -5.30 4.98 -16.07
CA VAL A 74 -5.13 3.56 -15.73
C VAL A 74 -6.25 3.08 -14.79
N ILE A 75 -6.50 3.82 -13.70
CA ILE A 75 -7.58 3.53 -12.75
C ILE A 75 -8.94 3.55 -13.45
N GLY A 76 -9.20 4.56 -14.28
CA GLY A 76 -10.45 4.70 -15.03
C GLY A 76 -10.68 3.53 -15.99
N SER A 77 -9.64 3.05 -16.68
CA SER A 77 -9.71 1.87 -17.55
C SER A 77 -10.04 0.60 -16.77
N ILE A 78 -9.45 0.40 -15.58
CA ILE A 78 -9.76 -0.75 -14.72
C ILE A 78 -11.21 -0.69 -14.24
N ARG A 79 -11.70 0.48 -13.82
CA ARG A 79 -13.11 0.65 -13.42
C ARG A 79 -14.08 0.33 -14.56
N ARG A 80 -13.85 0.88 -15.75
CA ARG A 80 -14.67 0.58 -16.94
C ARG A 80 -14.67 -0.92 -17.25
N ALA A 81 -13.50 -1.57 -17.21
CA ALA A 81 -13.40 -3.01 -17.40
C ALA A 81 -14.26 -3.81 -16.40
N GLN A 82 -14.31 -3.38 -15.13
CA GLN A 82 -15.16 -4.01 -14.11
C GLN A 82 -16.66 -3.80 -14.38
N GLU A 83 -17.05 -2.62 -14.89
CA GLU A 83 -18.43 -2.33 -15.30
C GLU A 83 -18.85 -3.16 -16.53
N GLU A 84 -17.92 -3.39 -17.45
CA GLU A 84 -18.09 -4.25 -18.64
C GLU A 84 -18.12 -5.76 -18.29
N GLY A 85 -17.99 -6.13 -17.02
CA GLY A 85 -18.05 -7.52 -16.56
C GLY A 85 -16.77 -8.32 -16.74
N LYS A 86 -15.61 -7.66 -16.95
CA LYS A 86 -14.32 -8.35 -16.95
C LYS A 86 -14.02 -8.94 -15.56
N PRO A 87 -13.16 -9.98 -15.49
CA PRO A 87 -12.74 -10.56 -14.21
C PRO A 87 -12.19 -9.51 -13.24
N LYS A 88 -12.39 -9.72 -11.93
CA LYS A 88 -11.82 -8.86 -10.86
C LYS A 88 -10.28 -8.80 -10.88
N THR A 89 -9.67 -9.77 -11.55
CA THR A 89 -8.24 -9.94 -11.77
C THR A 89 -7.73 -9.12 -12.95
N TRP A 90 -8.63 -8.50 -13.73
CA TRP A 90 -8.25 -7.63 -14.83
C TRP A 90 -7.57 -6.35 -14.34
N GLY A 91 -6.36 -6.12 -14.80
CA GLY A 91 -5.50 -5.05 -14.34
C GLY A 91 -4.56 -4.53 -15.41
N TYR A 92 -3.57 -3.77 -14.96
CA TYR A 92 -2.53 -3.20 -15.80
C TYR A 92 -1.15 -3.73 -15.40
N ASP A 93 -0.48 -4.38 -16.34
CA ASP A 93 0.92 -4.77 -16.22
C ASP A 93 1.79 -3.59 -16.64
N VAL A 94 2.40 -2.92 -15.66
CA VAL A 94 3.28 -1.77 -15.90
C VAL A 94 4.60 -2.13 -16.57
N LEU A 95 5.07 -3.37 -16.44
CA LEU A 95 6.35 -3.79 -17.03
C LEU A 95 6.20 -4.04 -18.53
N ASN A 96 5.08 -4.65 -18.92
CA ASN A 96 4.77 -4.97 -20.32
C ASN A 96 3.86 -3.92 -20.99
N ASN A 97 3.39 -2.91 -20.24
CA ASN A 97 2.55 -1.81 -20.70
C ASN A 97 1.25 -2.30 -21.37
N GLU A 98 0.58 -3.27 -20.72
CA GLU A 98 -0.60 -3.95 -21.27
C GLU A 98 -1.67 -4.22 -20.21
N TYR A 99 -2.94 -4.29 -20.64
CA TYR A 99 -4.03 -4.73 -19.78
C TYR A 99 -4.27 -6.23 -19.92
N GLY A 100 -4.59 -6.91 -18.82
CA GLY A 100 -4.81 -8.35 -18.84
C GLY A 100 -5.27 -8.90 -17.49
N ASP A 101 -5.51 -10.21 -17.44
CA ASP A 101 -5.68 -10.91 -16.16
C ASP A 101 -4.32 -10.98 -15.46
N LEU A 102 -4.22 -10.32 -14.29
CA LEU A 102 -2.97 -10.24 -13.53
C LEU A 102 -2.58 -11.58 -12.89
N LEU A 103 -3.55 -12.45 -12.56
CA LEU A 103 -3.23 -13.78 -12.04
C LEU A 103 -2.63 -14.66 -13.14
N GLU A 104 -3.20 -14.64 -14.34
CA GLU A 104 -2.65 -15.37 -15.49
C GLU A 104 -1.25 -14.86 -15.87
N LYS A 105 -1.01 -13.55 -15.71
CA LYS A 105 0.31 -12.93 -15.89
C LYS A 105 1.29 -13.17 -14.74
N GLY A 106 0.86 -13.81 -13.64
CA GLY A 106 1.70 -14.07 -12.47
C GLY A 106 2.00 -12.83 -11.61
N ILE A 107 1.26 -11.73 -11.82
CA ILE A 107 1.35 -10.50 -11.02
C ILE A 107 0.40 -10.66 -9.84
N ILE A 108 0.94 -11.23 -8.77
CA ILE A 108 0.20 -11.64 -7.58
C ILE A 108 0.78 -11.01 -6.33
N ASP A 109 -0.09 -10.71 -5.37
CA ASP A 109 0.29 -10.32 -4.02
C ASP A 109 -0.28 -11.34 -3.01
N PRO A 110 0.44 -11.69 -1.93
CA PRO A 110 -0.17 -12.42 -0.82
C PRO A 110 -1.32 -11.59 -0.22
N ALA A 111 -2.47 -12.22 0.02
CA ALA A 111 -3.66 -11.54 0.54
C ALA A 111 -3.37 -10.82 1.86
N LYS A 112 -2.62 -11.49 2.75
CA LYS A 112 -2.13 -10.95 4.02
C LYS A 112 -1.38 -9.63 3.86
N VAL A 113 -0.51 -9.52 2.85
CA VAL A 113 0.30 -8.30 2.63
C VAL A 113 -0.61 -7.13 2.28
N THR A 114 -1.53 -7.32 1.34
CA THR A 114 -2.48 -6.27 0.94
C THR A 114 -3.38 -5.83 2.09
N ARG A 115 -3.92 -6.80 2.84
CA ARG A 115 -4.80 -6.57 3.99
C ARG A 115 -4.06 -5.84 5.12
N SER A 116 -2.94 -6.38 5.57
CA SER A 116 -2.17 -5.82 6.68
C SER A 116 -1.58 -4.45 6.34
N ALA A 117 -1.20 -4.21 5.08
CA ALA A 117 -0.76 -2.88 4.65
C ALA A 117 -1.87 -1.84 4.84
N LEU A 118 -3.09 -2.16 4.41
CA LEU A 118 -4.24 -1.26 4.57
C LEU A 118 -4.61 -1.06 6.05
N GLU A 119 -4.71 -2.15 6.82
CA GLU A 119 -5.06 -2.11 8.26
C GLU A 119 -4.05 -1.26 9.04
N ASN A 120 -2.75 -1.46 8.81
CA ASN A 120 -1.70 -0.72 9.49
C ASN A 120 -1.69 0.76 9.08
N ALA A 121 -1.87 1.06 7.78
CA ALA A 121 -1.95 2.43 7.30
C ALA A 121 -3.15 3.18 7.91
N ALA A 122 -4.33 2.55 7.93
CA ALA A 122 -5.52 3.13 8.55
C ALA A 122 -5.34 3.34 10.06
N SER A 123 -4.71 2.39 10.76
CA SER A 123 -4.40 2.49 12.19
C SER A 123 -3.49 3.68 12.50
N ILE A 124 -2.38 3.83 11.77
CA ILE A 124 -1.45 4.95 11.94
C ILE A 124 -2.13 6.29 11.58
N ALA A 125 -2.89 6.34 10.49
CA ALA A 125 -3.63 7.53 10.10
C ALA A 125 -4.63 7.96 11.18
N GLY A 126 -5.38 7.01 11.74
CA GLY A 126 -6.29 7.26 12.86
C GLY A 126 -5.56 7.82 14.07
N MET A 127 -4.47 7.16 14.49
CA MET A 127 -3.64 7.61 15.61
C MET A 127 -3.16 9.06 15.40
N ILE A 128 -2.59 9.38 14.24
CA ILE A 128 -2.07 10.72 13.92
C ILE A 128 -3.20 11.76 13.91
N LEU A 129 -4.33 11.47 13.26
CA LEU A 129 -5.46 12.40 13.18
C LEU A 129 -6.08 12.73 14.54
N THR A 130 -6.01 11.79 15.49
CA THR A 130 -6.49 11.98 16.87
C THR A 130 -5.42 12.51 17.82
N THR A 131 -4.18 12.70 17.36
CA THR A 131 -3.09 13.20 18.20
C THR A 131 -3.17 14.72 18.32
N GLU A 132 -3.54 15.22 19.50
CA GLU A 132 -3.65 16.67 19.75
C GLU A 132 -2.32 17.33 20.14
N ALA A 133 -1.38 16.57 20.73
CA ALA A 133 -0.11 17.09 21.20
C ALA A 133 1.03 16.07 21.07
N LEU A 134 2.23 16.56 20.78
CA LEU A 134 3.46 15.77 20.72
C LEU A 134 4.52 16.47 21.58
N ILE A 135 5.01 15.77 22.62
CA ILE A 135 6.04 16.28 23.53
C ILE A 135 7.36 15.64 23.15
N THR A 136 8.37 16.46 22.88
CA THR A 136 9.73 16.00 22.57
C THR A 136 10.72 16.51 23.60
N GLU A 137 11.77 15.73 23.84
CA GLU A 137 12.93 16.21 24.58
C GLU A 137 13.69 17.26 23.77
N LEU A 138 14.35 18.18 24.46
CA LEU A 138 15.25 19.13 23.81
C LEU A 138 16.48 18.38 23.27
N PRO A 139 17.02 18.76 22.10
CA PRO A 139 18.26 18.18 21.61
C PRO A 139 19.35 18.25 22.68
N GLU A 140 19.93 17.11 23.04
CA GLU A 140 21.06 17.09 23.95
C GLU A 140 22.20 17.93 23.38
N LYS A 141 22.68 18.90 24.17
CA LYS A 141 23.95 19.54 23.86
C LYS A 141 25.02 18.46 24.00
N LYS A 142 25.59 18.01 22.87
CA LYS A 142 26.80 17.18 22.89
C LYS A 142 27.82 17.89 23.78
N GLY A 143 28.11 17.32 24.94
CA GLY A 143 29.18 17.79 25.80
C GLY A 143 30.51 17.74 25.02
N PRO A 144 31.51 18.53 25.42
CA PRO A 144 32.85 18.39 24.85
C PRO A 144 33.26 16.92 24.95
N ALA A 145 33.75 16.36 23.83
CA ALA A 145 34.26 15.00 23.80
C ALA A 145 35.23 14.82 24.97
N ALA A 146 34.99 13.81 25.80
CA ALA A 146 35.87 13.52 26.92
C ALA A 146 37.30 13.38 26.38
N PRO A 147 38.30 14.06 26.99
CA PRO A 147 39.67 13.97 26.52
C PRO A 147 40.12 12.50 26.54
N PRO A 148 40.93 12.07 25.56
CA PRO A 148 41.41 10.68 25.51
C PRO A 148 42.12 10.36 26.82
N MET A 149 41.66 9.30 27.50
CA MET A 149 42.31 8.77 28.69
C MET A 149 43.75 8.39 28.35
N PRO A 150 44.76 8.81 29.13
CA PRO A 150 46.12 8.35 28.95
C PRO A 150 46.18 6.82 29.07
N HIS A 151 46.76 6.16 28.09
CA HIS A 151 47.19 4.78 28.22
C HIS A 151 48.38 4.76 29.20
N ASP A 152 48.15 4.26 30.42
CA ASP A 152 49.24 3.88 31.31
C ASP A 152 49.91 2.61 30.76
N TYR A 153 51.22 2.69 30.58
CA TYR A 153 52.12 1.55 30.39
C TYR A 153 52.48 0.93 31.74
#